data_AF-A0A9D6XZJ6-F1
#
_entry.id   AF-A0A9D6XZJ6-F1
#
_cell.length_a   1.000
_cell.length_b   1.000
_cell.length_c   1.000
_cell.angle_alpha   90.00
_cell.angle_beta   90.00
_cell.angle_gamma   90.00
#
_symmetry.space_group_name_H-M   'P 1'
#
loop_
_entity.id
_entity.type
_entity.pdbx_description
1 polymer ?
#
loop_
_entity_poly.entity_id
_entity_poly.type
_entity_poly.pdbx_seq_one_letter_code
_entity_poly.pdbx_strand_id
1 'polypeptide(L)' 'MSVKIIDQKTKKETTGKYAAVKEGQVSLYSGIMSDKKGGWRGCGKRTVFTASEITVVADDPGKEMKQ' A
#
# COMPACT_ATOMS: atom_id res chain seq x y z
N MET A 1 -9.45 5.33 2.07
CA MET A 1 -8.61 4.13 2.20
C MET A 1 -7.21 4.43 1.69
N SER A 2 -6.28 4.64 2.61
CA SER A 2 -4.83 4.73 2.38
C SER A 2 -4.15 3.55 3.05
N VAL A 3 -3.08 3.05 2.44
CA VAL A 3 -2.23 2.01 3.01
C VAL A 3 -0.84 2.58 3.20
N LYS A 4 -0.31 2.48 4.40
CA LYS A 4 1.03 2.90 4.79
C LYS A 4 1.88 1.66 5.02
N ILE A 5 3.09 1.67 4.47
CA ILE A 5 4.11 0.67 4.73
C ILE A 5 5.23 1.34 5.50
N ILE A 6 5.58 0.78 6.65
CA ILE A 6 6.66 1.24 7.50
C ILE A 6 7.78 0.20 7.41
N ASP A 7 8.91 0.60 6.84
CA ASP A 7 10.12 -0.21 6.81
C ASP A 7 10.75 -0.24 8.21
N GLN A 8 10.91 -1.43 8.79
CA GLN A 8 11.45 -1.59 10.15
C GLN A 8 12.96 -1.29 10.22
N LYS A 9 13.68 -1.46 9.12
CA LYS A 9 15.13 -1.26 9.03
C LYS A 9 15.48 0.22 8.86
N THR A 10 14.75 0.91 7.98
CA THR A 10 15.03 2.32 7.68
C THR A 10 14.10 3.30 8.38
N LYS A 11 13.05 2.81 9.06
CA LYS A 11 11.93 3.61 9.59
C LYS A 11 11.28 4.51 8.54
N LYS A 12 11.49 4.23 7.26
CA LYS A 12 10.88 4.99 6.18
C LYS A 12 9.43 4.56 6.01
N GLU A 13 8.59 5.55 5.83
CA GLU A 13 7.17 5.36 5.60
C GLU A 13 6.87 5.58 4.12
N THR A 14 6.18 4.63 3.50
CA THR A 14 5.71 4.73 2.12
C THR A 14 4.20 4.56 2.11
N THR A 15 3.50 5.57 1.62
CA THR A 15 2.02 5.54 1.53
C THR A 15 1.58 5.23 0.11
N GLY A 16 0.53 4.42 -0.01
CA GLY A 16 -0.13 4.06 -1.26
C GLY A 16 -1.63 3.90 -1.05
N LYS A 17 -2.33 3.50 -2.10
CA LYS A 17 -3.79 3.30 -2.08
C LYS A 17 -4.18 1.85 -1.81
N TYR A 18 -3.30 0.91 -2.13
CA TYR A 18 -3.54 -0.52 -1.97
C TYR A 18 -2.23 -1.25 -1.75
N ALA A 19 -2.25 -2.28 -0.91
CA ALA A 19 -1.13 -3.21 -0.78
C ALA A 19 -1.63 -4.64 -1.01
N ALA A 20 -0.86 -5.42 -1.77
CA ALA A 20 -1.07 -6.85 -1.93
C ALA A 20 0.09 -7.61 -1.31
N VAL A 21 -0.22 -8.61 -0.49
CA VAL A 21 0.77 -9.54 0.07
C VAL A 21 0.74 -10.82 -0.76
N LYS A 22 1.87 -11.21 -1.35
CA LYS A 22 2.01 -12.46 -2.11
C LYS A 22 3.41 -13.02 -1.90
N GLU A 23 3.50 -14.31 -1.55
CA GLU A 23 4.76 -15.07 -1.47
C GLU A 23 5.86 -14.37 -0.64
N GLY A 24 5.50 -13.79 0.51
CA GLY A 24 6.45 -13.09 1.38
C GLY A 24 6.90 -11.71 0.89
N GLN A 25 6.28 -11.19 -0.17
CA GLN A 25 6.48 -9.83 -0.65
C GLN A 25 5.20 -9.01 -0.51
N VAL A 26 5.36 -7.71 -0.30
CA VAL A 26 4.27 -6.74 -0.26
C VAL A 26 4.45 -5.74 -1.38
N SER A 27 3.48 -5.71 -2.29
CA SER A 27 3.43 -4.74 -3.38
C SER A 27 2.52 -3.59 -2.99
N LEU A 28 3.08 -2.39 -2.84
CA LEU A 28 2.34 -1.15 -2.62
C LEU A 28 2.03 -0.48 -3.95
N TYR A 29 0.76 -0.15 -4.15
CA TYR A 29 0.25 0.50 -5.34
C TYR A 29 -0.18 1.92 -4.99
N SER A 30 0.52 2.90 -5.56
CA SER A 30 0.26 4.33 -5.37
C SER A 30 -0.64 4.94 -6.46
N GLY A 31 -0.89 4.20 -7.55
CA GLY A 31 -1.64 4.66 -8.73
C GLY A 31 -3.16 4.66 -8.58
N ILE A 32 -3.87 4.90 -9.68
CA ILE A 32 -5.32 4.72 -9.76
C ILE A 32 -5.57 3.36 -10.41
N MET A 33 -6.46 2.55 -9.82
CA MET A 33 -6.88 1.28 -10.41
C MET A 33 -7.64 1.59 -11.71
N SER A 34 -7.19 1.09 -12.85
CA SER A 34 -7.91 1.30 -14.11
C SER A 34 -9.05 0.29 -14.22
N ASP A 35 -10.23 0.83 -14.07
CA ASP A 35 -11.57 0.32 -14.27
C ASP A 35 -11.76 -0.49 -15.57
N LYS A 36 -10.96 -0.25 -16.63
CA LYS A 36 -11.15 -0.95 -17.92
C LYS A 36 -10.55 -2.36 -18.04
N LYS A 37 -9.55 -2.73 -17.22
CA LYS A 37 -8.87 -4.04 -17.35
C LYS A 37 -8.37 -4.64 -16.01
N GLY A 38 -8.73 -4.05 -14.87
CA GLY A 38 -8.18 -4.47 -13.57
C GLY A 38 -6.67 -4.21 -13.43
N GLY A 39 -6.09 -3.41 -14.32
CA GLY A 39 -4.69 -3.03 -14.30
C GLY A 39 -4.51 -1.64 -13.68
N TRP A 40 -3.49 -1.44 -12.87
CA TRP A 40 -3.11 -0.11 -12.39
C TRP A 40 -2.60 0.73 -13.58
N ARG A 41 -3.23 1.87 -13.91
CA ARG A 41 -2.77 2.78 -14.98
C ARG A 41 -2.21 4.08 -14.43
N GLY A 42 -1.24 4.63 -15.16
CA GLY A 42 -0.45 5.80 -14.78
C GLY A 42 0.87 5.38 -14.13
N CYS A 43 1.81 6.32 -13.98
CA CYS A 43 3.08 6.16 -13.25
C CYS A 43 2.88 5.89 -11.74
N GLY A 44 1.84 5.14 -11.35
CA GLY A 44 1.66 4.60 -10.02
C GLY A 44 2.76 3.59 -9.77
N LYS A 45 3.85 4.07 -9.18
CA LYS A 45 5.01 3.27 -8.82
C LYS A 45 4.52 2.10 -7.96
N ARG A 46 4.73 0.89 -8.47
CA ARG A 46 4.64 -0.35 -7.71
C ARG A 46 5.93 -0.46 -6.92
N THR A 47 5.84 -0.26 -5.61
CA THR A 47 6.98 -0.45 -4.72
C THR A 47 6.84 -1.81 -4.06
N VAL A 48 7.84 -2.66 -4.23
CA VAL A 48 7.85 -4.01 -3.64
C VAL A 48 8.72 -3.99 -2.40
N PHE A 49 8.22 -4.56 -1.33
CA PHE A 49 8.87 -4.69 -0.03
C PHE A 49 8.90 -6.16 0.41
N THR A 50 9.88 -6.53 1.23
CA THR A 50 9.93 -7.86 1.86
C THR A 50 9.00 -7.86 3.08
N ALA A 51 8.03 -8.78 3.13
CA ALA A 51 7.03 -8.82 4.20
C ALA A 51 7.62 -9.03 5.60
N SER A 52 8.81 -9.61 5.71
CA SER A 52 9.52 -9.82 6.97
C SER A 52 10.15 -8.55 7.56
N GLU A 53 10.31 -7.49 6.76
CA GLU A 53 11.02 -6.26 7.15
C GLU A 53 10.11 -5.04 7.20
N ILE A 54 8.81 -5.22 6.95
CA ILE A 54 7.85 -4.13 6.90
C ILE A 54 6.62 -4.36 7.75
N THR A 55 6.05 -3.27 8.24
CA THR A 55 4.73 -3.25 8.87
C THR A 55 3.75 -2.58 7.92
N VAL A 56 2.65 -3.27 7.57
CA VAL A 56 1.56 -2.69 6.77
C VAL A 56 0.50 -2.14 7.71
N VAL A 57 0.20 -0.86 7.58
CA VAL A 57 -0.86 -0.16 8.31
C VAL A 57 -1.88 0.32 7.29
N ALA A 58 -3.11 -0.19 7.34
CA ALA A 58 -4.20 0.33 6.53
C ALA A 58 -5.04 1.28 7.38
N ASP A 59 -5.37 2.46 6.85
CA ASP A 59 -6.39 3.31 7.46
C ASP A 59 -7.74 2.62 7.28
N ASP A 60 -8.29 2.18 8.40
CA ASP A 60 -9.61 1.56 8.49
C ASP A 60 -10.68 2.57 8.04
N PRO A 61 -11.53 2.25 7.04
CA PRO A 61 -12.65 3.12 6.68
C PRO A 61 -13.68 3.27 7.82
N GLY A 62 -13.57 2.49 8.92
CA GLY A 62 -14.39 2.61 10.12
C GLY A 62 -13.91 3.64 11.15
N LYS A 63 -12.77 4.31 10.94
CA LYS A 63 -12.25 5.37 11.83
C LYS A 63 -12.29 6.76 11.17
N GLU A 64 -13.34 7.06 10.41
CA GLU A 64 -13.68 8.45 10.11
C GLU A 64 -14.83 8.92 11.02
N MET A 65 -14.55 10.01 11.73
CA MET A 65 -15.49 10.95 12.37
C MET A 65 -16.31 10.45 13.57
N LYS A 66 -15.82 10.73 14.78
CA LYS A 66 -16.69 11.42 15.74
C LYS A 66 -16.58 12.92 15.43
N GLN A 67 -17.65 13.46 14.85
CA GLN A 67 -17.92 14.90 14.86
C GLN A 67 -18.13 15.39 16.29
#